data_AF-A0A919VU92-F1
#
_entry.id   AF-A0A919VU92-F1
#
_cell.length_a   1.000
_cell.length_b   1.000
_cell.length_c   1.000
_cell.angle_alpha   90.00
_cell.angle_beta   90.00
_cell.angle_gamma   90.00
#
_symmetry.space_group_name_H-M   'P 1'
#
loop_
_entity.id
_entity.type
_entity.pdbx_description
1 polymer ?
#
loop_
_entity_poly.entity_id
_entity_poly.type
_entity_poly.pdbx_seq_one_letter_code
_entity_poly.pdbx_strand_id
1 'polypeptide(L)'
;MRVDYWDVHNFGPEPAPWDFGDWHHAVMGVELGTDRGPVTVTWTDTFYPYGVEVLDEPIGYRPASGDEGPERVGPDGEGVRAWSSCLGSPVRGAECWWERFRIGPGRRADDSVAGAAYSIDVPVAVRLDFPAAAVWFVAGMPQLSDSSTSFIPADEIMAVFSPDKMRSLGFDDAAFLRRAG
;
A
#
# COMPACT_ATOMS: atom_id res chain seq x y z
N MET A 1 -3.11 -15.35 11.22
CA MET A 1 -2.96 -13.92 10.88
C MET A 1 -4.28 -13.20 11.10
N ARG A 2 -4.24 -12.01 11.72
CA ARG A 2 -5.34 -11.03 11.75
C ARG A 2 -4.99 -9.90 10.77
N VAL A 3 -5.98 -9.23 10.19
CA VAL A 3 -5.77 -8.04 9.35
C VAL A 3 -6.70 -6.95 9.84
N ASP A 4 -6.19 -5.73 9.91
CA ASP A 4 -6.97 -4.53 10.19
C ASP A 4 -6.59 -3.42 9.21
N TYR A 5 -7.60 -2.76 8.66
CA TYR A 5 -7.44 -1.58 7.83
C TYR A 5 -7.59 -0.33 8.68
N TRP A 6 -6.73 0.65 8.40
CA TRP A 6 -6.65 1.88 9.16
C TRP A 6 -6.75 3.10 8.24
N ASP A 7 -7.55 4.04 8.67
CA ASP A 7 -7.83 5.31 8.00
C ASP A 7 -7.69 6.46 9.01
N VAL A 8 -7.58 7.69 8.49
CA VAL A 8 -7.76 8.89 9.30
C VAL A 8 -9.21 8.94 9.74
N HIS A 9 -9.46 9.33 10.99
CA HIS A 9 -10.81 9.42 11.52
C HIS A 9 -11.73 10.20 10.56
N ASN A 10 -12.72 9.51 10.00
CA ASN A 10 -13.66 10.12 9.09
C ASN A 10 -14.74 10.81 9.94
N PHE A 11 -14.93 12.12 9.80
CA PHE A 11 -15.97 12.86 10.55
C PHE A 11 -17.42 12.46 10.17
N GLY A 12 -17.59 11.49 9.28
CA GLY A 12 -18.87 10.88 8.93
C GLY A 12 -19.34 9.81 9.94
N PRO A 13 -20.65 9.54 10.05
CA PRO A 13 -21.21 8.60 11.03
C PRO A 13 -21.01 7.11 10.68
N GLU A 14 -20.50 6.79 9.49
CA GLU A 14 -20.35 5.42 8.99
C GLU A 14 -18.88 5.14 8.67
N PRO A 15 -18.32 3.97 9.06
CA PRO A 15 -16.99 3.55 8.63
C PRO A 15 -16.87 3.55 7.11
N ALA A 16 -15.66 3.81 6.58
CA ALA A 16 -15.41 3.71 5.15
C ALA A 16 -15.73 2.28 4.67
N PRO A 17 -16.72 2.09 3.76
CA PRO A 17 -17.12 0.76 3.34
C PRO A 17 -16.01 0.08 2.53
N TRP A 18 -16.08 -1.25 2.39
CA TRP A 18 -15.22 -1.94 1.43
C TRP A 18 -15.57 -1.50 0.00
N ASP A 19 -14.68 -0.72 -0.59
CA ASP A 19 -15.07 0.08 -1.74
C ASP A 19 -14.99 -0.63 -3.12
N PHE A 20 -14.16 -1.67 -3.31
CA PHE A 20 -13.79 -2.07 -4.69
C PHE A 20 -13.56 -3.56 -5.01
N GLY A 21 -14.26 -4.49 -4.35
CA GLY A 21 -14.24 -5.90 -4.75
C GLY A 21 -12.88 -6.57 -4.56
N ASP A 22 -12.03 -6.59 -5.58
CA ASP A 22 -10.71 -7.26 -5.58
C ASP A 22 -9.54 -6.40 -5.11
N TRP A 23 -9.82 -5.19 -4.65
CA TRP A 23 -8.88 -4.33 -3.92
C TRP A 23 -9.60 -3.45 -2.91
N HIS A 24 -8.84 -2.92 -1.95
CA HIS A 24 -9.32 -1.92 -0.99
C HIS A 24 -8.23 -0.92 -0.64
N HIS A 25 -8.67 0.28 -0.27
CA HIS A 25 -7.86 1.44 0.00
C HIS A 25 -7.70 1.63 1.52
N ALA A 26 -6.45 1.70 1.99
CA ALA A 26 -6.11 1.99 3.37
C ALA A 26 -5.28 3.28 3.42
N VAL A 27 -5.91 4.40 3.79
CA VAL A 27 -5.26 5.72 3.79
C VAL A 27 -4.07 5.73 4.75
N MET A 28 -4.22 5.20 5.97
CA MET A 28 -3.10 5.12 6.90
C MET A 28 -2.28 3.84 6.72
N GLY A 29 -2.92 2.74 6.32
CA GLY A 29 -2.25 1.48 6.02
C GLY A 29 -2.96 0.26 6.59
N VAL A 30 -2.26 -0.86 6.56
CA VAL A 30 -2.77 -2.17 6.98
C VAL A 30 -1.95 -2.71 8.13
N GLU A 31 -2.60 -3.07 9.22
CA GLU A 31 -1.97 -3.81 10.31
C GLU A 31 -2.22 -5.30 10.14
N LEU A 32 -1.14 -6.09 10.19
CA LEU A 32 -1.14 -7.53 10.14
C LEU A 32 -0.77 -8.08 11.51
N GLY A 33 -1.67 -8.83 12.14
CA GLY A 33 -1.38 -9.60 13.33
C GLY A 33 -0.64 -10.89 12.98
N THR A 34 0.66 -10.95 13.30
CA THR A 34 1.51 -12.14 13.13
C THR A 34 1.72 -12.87 14.46
N ASP A 35 2.35 -14.05 14.41
CA ASP A 35 2.78 -14.78 15.61
C ASP A 35 3.92 -14.08 16.37
N ARG A 36 4.65 -13.17 15.72
CA ARG A 36 5.72 -12.36 16.31
C ARG A 36 5.26 -11.01 16.83
N GLY A 37 4.00 -10.66 16.61
CA GLY A 37 3.44 -9.35 16.93
C GLY A 37 2.80 -8.68 15.73
N PRO A 38 2.23 -7.48 15.92
CA PRO A 38 1.68 -6.69 14.83
C PRO A 38 2.79 -6.18 13.92
N VAL A 39 2.49 -6.11 12.63
CA VAL A 39 3.31 -5.50 11.59
C VAL A 39 2.44 -4.52 10.82
N THR A 40 2.92 -3.31 10.57
CA THR A 40 2.21 -2.31 9.77
C THR A 40 2.81 -2.23 8.38
N VAL A 41 1.94 -2.30 7.37
CA VAL A 41 2.28 -1.98 5.98
C VAL A 41 1.63 -0.66 5.65
N THR A 42 2.45 0.37 5.38
CA THR A 42 2.00 1.74 5.14
C THR A 42 2.83 2.38 4.03
N TRP A 43 2.44 3.56 3.59
CA TRP A 43 3.26 4.41 2.72
C TRP A 43 4.00 5.43 3.59
N THR A 44 5.23 5.77 3.24
CA THR A 44 6.01 6.80 3.93
C THR A 44 6.86 7.63 2.97
N ASP A 45 7.39 8.74 3.46
CA ASP A 45 8.37 9.57 2.76
C ASP A 45 9.83 9.11 2.99
N THR A 46 10.04 7.99 3.70
CA THR A 46 11.37 7.42 4.02
C THR A 46 12.20 7.16 2.77
N PHE A 47 11.57 6.68 1.69
CA PHE A 47 12.24 6.30 0.44
C PHE A 47 12.13 7.39 -0.63
N TYR A 48 10.94 7.93 -0.81
CA TYR A 48 10.54 9.01 -1.72
C TYR A 48 9.13 9.43 -1.27
N PRO A 49 8.51 10.53 -1.72
CA PRO A 49 7.15 10.90 -1.28
C PRO A 49 6.05 9.83 -1.41
N TYR A 50 6.34 8.72 -2.08
CA TYR A 50 5.60 7.47 -2.00
C TYR A 50 6.59 6.30 -1.90
N GLY A 51 6.29 5.34 -1.04
CA GLY A 51 7.05 4.09 -0.92
C GLY A 51 6.41 3.19 0.14
N VAL A 52 6.28 1.90 -0.15
CA VAL A 52 5.77 0.91 0.80
C VAL A 52 6.82 0.67 1.88
N GLU A 53 6.44 0.93 3.13
CA GLU A 53 7.23 0.62 4.29
C GLU A 53 6.54 -0.45 5.15
N VAL A 54 7.33 -1.38 5.67
CA VAL A 54 6.88 -2.44 6.59
C VAL A 54 7.55 -2.19 7.93
N LEU A 55 6.75 -1.98 8.96
CA LEU A 55 7.18 -1.60 10.30
C LEU A 55 6.81 -2.69 11.31
N ASP A 56 7.75 -3.04 12.20
CA ASP A 56 7.54 -4.01 13.28
C ASP A 56 6.88 -3.37 14.53
N GLU A 57 5.88 -2.53 14.29
CA GLU A 57 5.09 -1.85 15.32
C GLU A 57 3.63 -1.73 14.87
N PRO A 58 2.66 -1.74 15.80
CA PRO A 58 1.27 -1.50 15.44
C PRO A 58 1.05 -0.04 15.05
N ILE A 59 0.12 0.18 14.12
CA ILE A 59 -0.07 1.48 13.47
C ILE A 59 -0.59 2.55 14.44
N GLY A 60 -1.26 2.13 15.52
CA GLY A 60 -1.75 3.02 16.57
C GLY A 60 -0.64 3.78 17.32
N TYR A 61 0.63 3.41 17.15
CA TYR A 61 1.77 4.20 17.67
C TYR A 61 2.22 5.31 16.73
N ARG A 62 1.70 5.39 15.50
CA ARG A 62 1.99 6.47 14.57
C ARG A 62 1.22 7.73 15.02
N PRO A 63 1.91 8.86 15.25
CA PRO A 63 1.24 10.07 15.73
C PRO A 63 0.43 10.70 14.60
N ALA A 64 -0.89 10.57 14.67
CA ALA A 64 -1.79 11.56 14.08
C ALA A 64 -2.02 12.67 15.13
N SER A 65 -1.82 13.93 14.73
CA SER A 65 -2.00 15.07 15.65
C SER A 65 -3.47 15.48 15.68
N GLY A 66 -4.10 15.53 16.85
CA GLY A 66 -5.47 16.06 17.04
C GLY A 66 -6.56 14.98 17.15
N ASP A 67 -7.83 15.40 17.01
CA ASP A 67 -9.00 14.51 17.08
C ASP A 67 -9.16 13.60 15.83
N GLU A 68 -8.26 13.74 14.85
CA GLU A 68 -8.16 12.99 13.59
C GLU A 68 -7.26 11.74 13.73
N GLY A 69 -7.34 11.06 14.88
CA GLY A 69 -6.52 9.89 15.20
C GLY A 69 -6.70 8.71 14.24
N PRO A 70 -5.79 7.71 14.26
CA PRO A 70 -5.98 6.49 13.48
C PRO A 70 -7.25 5.76 13.90
N GLU A 71 -8.12 5.47 12.93
CA GLU A 71 -9.34 4.70 13.11
C GLU A 71 -9.25 3.36 12.40
N ARG A 72 -9.68 2.31 13.10
CA ARG A 72 -9.80 0.97 12.53
C ARG A 72 -11.13 0.85 11.79
N VAL A 73 -11.08 0.68 10.47
CA VAL A 73 -12.27 0.69 9.60
C VAL A 73 -12.64 -0.68 9.03
N GLY A 74 -11.77 -1.69 9.16
CA GLY A 74 -12.06 -3.01 8.57
C GLY A 74 -10.98 -4.06 8.84
N PRO A 75 -10.99 -5.20 8.11
CA PRO A 75 -11.97 -5.52 7.07
C PRO A 75 -13.29 -6.01 7.67
N ASP A 76 -14.40 -5.58 7.11
CA ASP A 76 -15.74 -6.12 7.34
C ASP A 76 -16.31 -6.74 6.04
N GLY A 77 -17.51 -7.31 6.10
CA GLY A 77 -18.27 -7.74 4.92
C GLY A 77 -17.47 -8.41 3.78
N GLU A 78 -17.30 -7.68 2.67
CA GLU A 78 -16.57 -8.12 1.47
C GLU A 78 -15.05 -8.20 1.68
N GLY A 79 -14.48 -7.35 2.52
CA GLY A 79 -13.07 -7.43 2.87
C GLY A 79 -12.71 -8.71 3.59
N VAL A 80 -13.58 -9.17 4.50
CA VAL A 80 -13.39 -10.48 5.15
C VAL A 80 -13.44 -11.61 4.11
N ARG A 81 -14.29 -11.49 3.07
CA ARG A 81 -14.33 -12.46 1.97
C ARG A 81 -13.04 -12.43 1.14
N ALA A 82 -12.51 -11.27 0.81
CA ALA A 82 -11.25 -11.13 0.08
C ALA A 82 -10.07 -11.77 0.83
N TRP A 83 -10.02 -11.58 2.14
CA TRP A 83 -8.99 -12.17 3.01
C TRP A 83 -9.25 -13.63 3.41
N SER A 84 -10.40 -14.21 3.09
CA SER A 84 -10.84 -15.51 3.65
C SER A 84 -9.85 -16.67 3.39
N SER A 85 -9.15 -16.65 2.25
CA SER A 85 -8.12 -17.64 1.89
C SER A 85 -6.79 -17.45 2.64
N CYS A 86 -6.59 -16.29 3.26
CA CYS A 86 -5.36 -15.90 3.95
C CYS A 86 -5.51 -15.92 5.47
N LEU A 87 -6.72 -15.64 5.99
CA LEU A 87 -6.99 -15.63 7.42
C LEU A 87 -6.71 -17.01 8.04
N GLY A 88 -6.04 -16.99 9.20
CA GLY A 88 -5.60 -18.23 9.88
C GLY A 88 -4.45 -18.99 9.20
N SER A 89 -4.04 -18.62 7.98
CA SER A 89 -2.92 -19.25 7.28
C SER A 89 -1.58 -18.56 7.59
N PRO A 90 -0.46 -19.30 7.54
CA PRO A 90 0.87 -18.71 7.67
C PRO A 90 1.31 -18.02 6.37
N VAL A 91 2.05 -16.93 6.49
CA VAL A 91 2.81 -16.35 5.38
C VAL A 91 3.96 -17.30 5.02
N ARG A 92 4.08 -17.64 3.73
CA ARG A 92 5.10 -18.57 3.18
C ARG A 92 6.26 -17.84 2.53
N GLY A 93 6.02 -16.63 2.05
CA GLY A 93 7.00 -15.82 1.36
C GLY A 93 6.59 -14.35 1.37
N ALA A 94 7.58 -13.50 1.19
CA ALA A 94 7.40 -12.08 0.95
C ALA A 94 8.36 -11.66 -0.17
N GLU A 95 7.87 -10.84 -1.10
CA GLU A 95 8.66 -10.32 -2.22
C GLU A 95 8.39 -8.82 -2.34
N CYS A 96 9.43 -8.03 -2.64
CA CYS A 96 9.30 -6.58 -2.78
C CYS A 96 9.66 -6.15 -4.21
N TRP A 97 8.81 -5.33 -4.80
CA TRP A 97 9.00 -4.74 -6.12
C TRP A 97 9.58 -3.34 -5.96
N TRP A 98 10.78 -3.17 -6.51
CA TRP A 98 11.52 -1.91 -6.48
C TRP A 98 11.49 -1.27 -7.87
N GLU A 99 11.24 0.03 -7.90
CA GLU A 99 11.33 0.81 -9.12
C GLU A 99 12.39 1.90 -9.03
N ARG A 100 13.11 2.07 -10.12
CA ARG A 100 14.12 3.10 -10.25
C ARG A 100 13.54 4.36 -10.86
N PHE A 101 13.33 5.37 -10.04
CA PHE A 101 12.89 6.69 -10.47
C PHE A 101 14.07 7.54 -10.91
N ARG A 102 13.87 8.31 -11.99
CA ARG A 102 14.82 9.34 -12.42
C ARG A 102 14.23 10.71 -12.14
N ILE A 103 14.81 11.39 -11.16
CA ILE A 103 14.38 12.72 -10.74
C ILE A 103 15.18 13.75 -11.52
N GLY A 104 14.48 14.65 -12.20
CA GLY A 104 15.09 15.78 -12.89
C GLY A 104 15.80 16.72 -11.90
N PRO A 105 16.60 17.68 -12.39
CA PRO A 105 17.20 18.66 -11.52
C PRO A 105 16.10 19.49 -10.84
N GLY A 106 16.20 19.68 -9.52
CA GLY A 106 15.34 20.62 -8.82
C GLY A 106 15.57 22.02 -9.36
N ARG A 107 14.50 22.75 -9.71
CA ARG A 107 14.56 24.12 -10.22
C ARG A 107 13.84 25.08 -9.30
N ARG A 108 14.37 26.29 -9.15
CA ARG A 108 13.66 27.40 -8.50
C ARG A 108 12.68 28.04 -9.48
N ALA A 109 11.86 28.96 -8.99
CA ALA A 109 10.91 29.73 -9.79
C ALA A 109 11.57 30.57 -10.91
N ASP A 110 12.87 30.84 -10.82
CA ASP A 110 13.67 31.54 -11.83
C ASP A 110 14.40 30.59 -12.81
N ASP A 111 13.97 29.32 -12.87
CA ASP A 111 14.57 28.22 -13.64
C ASP A 111 16.03 27.85 -13.28
N SER A 112 16.64 28.52 -12.29
CA SER A 112 17.96 28.15 -11.80
C SER A 112 17.92 26.77 -11.14
N VAL A 113 18.99 25.99 -11.35
CA VAL A 113 19.10 24.64 -10.78
C VAL A 113 19.42 24.77 -9.28
N ALA A 114 18.53 24.23 -8.44
CA ALA A 114 18.66 24.13 -6.99
C ALA A 114 19.22 22.77 -6.55
N GLY A 115 19.03 21.72 -7.35
CA GLY A 115 19.51 20.38 -7.05
C GLY A 115 19.85 19.61 -8.32
N ALA A 116 20.89 18.78 -8.27
CA ALA A 116 21.25 17.93 -9.39
C ALA A 116 20.19 16.86 -9.64
N ALA A 117 20.05 16.43 -10.89
CA ALA A 117 19.26 15.24 -11.21
C ALA A 117 19.88 14.01 -10.54
N TYR A 118 19.04 13.08 -10.08
CA TYR A 118 19.50 11.84 -9.44
C TYR A 118 18.56 10.70 -9.75
N SER A 119 18.98 9.48 -9.39
CA SER A 119 18.12 8.29 -9.42
C SER A 119 17.91 7.79 -8.01
N ILE A 120 16.75 7.21 -7.76
CA ILE A 120 16.40 6.59 -6.49
C ILE A 120 15.61 5.32 -6.74
N ASP A 121 15.89 4.28 -5.96
CA ASP A 121 15.13 3.04 -5.99
C ASP A 121 14.08 3.11 -4.85
N VAL A 122 12.82 2.86 -5.19
CA VAL A 122 11.68 3.02 -4.29
C VAL A 122 10.89 1.72 -4.24
N PRO A 123 10.54 1.19 -3.05
CA PRO A 123 9.71 0.01 -2.93
C PRO A 123 8.26 0.42 -3.21
N VAL A 124 7.71 0.05 -4.37
CA VAL A 124 6.34 0.47 -4.75
C VAL A 124 5.30 -0.61 -4.51
N ALA A 125 5.72 -1.87 -4.36
CA ALA A 125 4.81 -2.94 -3.95
C ALA A 125 5.50 -4.00 -3.09
N VAL A 126 4.76 -4.55 -2.13
CA VAL A 126 5.15 -5.73 -1.34
C VAL A 126 4.10 -6.81 -1.57
N ARG A 127 4.55 -8.01 -1.90
CA ARG A 127 3.71 -9.20 -2.04
C ARG A 127 3.90 -10.11 -0.85
N LEU A 128 2.80 -10.63 -0.30
CA LEU A 128 2.79 -11.74 0.65
C LEU A 128 2.18 -12.98 0.03
N ASP A 129 2.83 -14.12 0.23
CA ASP A 129 2.38 -15.43 -0.23
C ASP A 129 1.75 -16.23 0.90
N PHE A 130 0.56 -16.76 0.65
CA PHE A 130 -0.17 -17.70 1.51
C PHE A 130 -0.35 -19.03 0.78
N PRO A 131 -0.64 -20.14 1.49
CA PRO A 131 -0.84 -21.44 0.85
C PRO A 131 -1.92 -21.47 -0.24
N ALA A 132 -2.92 -20.58 -0.17
CA ALA A 132 -4.06 -20.57 -1.10
C ALA A 132 -4.21 -19.26 -1.88
N ALA A 133 -3.33 -18.27 -1.67
CA ALA A 133 -3.48 -16.93 -2.23
C ALA A 133 -2.19 -16.11 -2.16
N ALA A 134 -2.16 -15.00 -2.89
CA ALA A 134 -1.16 -13.95 -2.71
C ALA A 134 -1.90 -12.61 -2.55
N VAL A 135 -1.31 -11.71 -1.78
CA VAL A 135 -1.81 -10.35 -1.57
C VAL A 135 -0.68 -9.37 -1.84
N TRP A 136 -0.98 -8.30 -2.56
CA TRP A 136 -0.04 -7.22 -2.84
C TRP A 136 -0.46 -5.96 -2.09
N PHE A 137 0.50 -5.28 -1.49
CA PHE A 137 0.38 -3.95 -0.92
C PHE A 137 1.11 -2.99 -1.83
N VAL A 138 0.41 -2.02 -2.38
CA VAL A 138 0.92 -1.12 -3.41
C VAL A 138 0.84 0.31 -2.87
N ALA A 139 1.98 1.00 -2.81
CA ALA A 139 2.00 2.45 -2.65
C ALA A 139 1.63 3.07 -4.00
N GLY A 140 0.91 4.20 -3.99
CA GLY A 140 0.38 4.90 -5.17
C GLY A 140 1.20 4.77 -6.47
N MET A 141 0.50 4.77 -7.61
CA MET A 141 1.03 4.26 -8.88
C MET A 141 2.46 4.72 -9.26
N PRO A 142 3.30 3.81 -9.80
CA PRO A 142 4.64 4.14 -10.29
C PRO A 142 4.68 5.08 -11.51
N GLN A 143 3.56 5.31 -12.18
CA GLN A 143 3.49 6.19 -13.35
C GLN A 143 2.58 7.38 -13.09
N LEU A 144 3.16 8.58 -13.17
CA LEU A 144 2.42 9.82 -13.41
C LEU A 144 1.62 9.63 -14.70
N SER A 145 0.30 9.49 -14.58
CA SER A 145 -0.57 9.42 -15.74
C SER A 145 -0.55 10.73 -16.52
N ASP A 146 -0.59 10.65 -17.85
CA ASP A 146 -1.11 11.75 -18.66
C ASP A 146 -2.49 12.13 -18.10
N SER A 147 -2.80 13.44 -18.07
CA SER A 147 -3.89 14.10 -17.34
C SER A 147 -5.34 13.67 -17.66
N SER A 148 -5.55 12.49 -18.26
CA SER A 148 -6.82 11.95 -18.73
C SER A 148 -7.28 10.66 -18.04
N THR A 149 -6.48 10.09 -17.12
CA THR A 149 -6.88 8.91 -16.33
C THR A 149 -6.90 9.25 -14.83
N SER A 150 -7.85 8.65 -14.11
CA SER A 150 -8.03 8.85 -12.67
C SER A 150 -6.72 8.62 -11.91
N PHE A 151 -6.37 9.60 -11.08
CA PHE A 151 -5.17 9.68 -10.25
C PHE A 151 -5.51 9.23 -8.83
N ILE A 152 -4.63 8.43 -8.23
CA ILE A 152 -4.66 8.13 -6.79
C ILE A 152 -3.50 8.91 -6.16
N PRO A 153 -3.76 9.86 -5.24
CA PRO A 153 -2.71 10.59 -4.56
C PRO A 153 -1.74 9.66 -3.82
N ALA A 154 -0.49 10.11 -3.70
CA ALA A 154 0.68 9.39 -3.20
C ALA A 154 0.64 9.00 -1.70
N ASP A 155 -0.50 9.23 -1.04
CA ASP A 155 -0.65 9.25 0.41
C ASP A 155 -1.44 8.01 0.90
N GLU A 156 -1.31 6.87 0.21
CA GLU A 156 -2.24 5.74 0.33
C GLU A 156 -1.59 4.37 0.08
N ILE A 157 -2.07 3.31 0.75
CA ILE A 157 -1.75 1.90 0.42
C ILE A 157 -2.99 1.16 -0.11
N MET A 158 -2.81 0.48 -1.24
CA MET A 158 -3.82 -0.44 -1.78
C MET A 158 -3.48 -1.89 -1.40
N ALA A 159 -4.45 -2.61 -0.84
CA ALA A 159 -4.38 -4.08 -0.73
C ALA A 159 -5.07 -4.71 -1.94
N VAL A 160 -4.34 -5.49 -2.73
CA VAL A 160 -4.78 -6.07 -4.00
C VAL A 160 -4.73 -7.60 -3.93
N PHE A 161 -5.78 -8.27 -4.41
CA PHE A 161 -5.95 -9.72 -4.27
C PHE A 161 -5.89 -10.47 -5.60
N SER A 162 -5.76 -9.76 -6.74
CA SER A 162 -5.78 -10.37 -8.07
C SER A 162 -4.57 -9.94 -8.92
N PRO A 163 -3.93 -10.89 -9.65
CA PRO A 163 -2.90 -10.55 -10.63
C PRO A 163 -3.41 -9.64 -11.75
N ASP A 164 -4.69 -9.76 -12.12
CA ASP A 164 -5.28 -8.96 -13.18
C ASP A 164 -5.40 -7.49 -12.77
N LYS A 165 -5.75 -7.22 -11.50
CA LYS A 165 -5.72 -5.86 -10.94
C LYS A 165 -4.31 -5.31 -10.89
N MET A 166 -3.33 -6.11 -10.47
CA MET A 166 -1.92 -5.67 -10.49
C MET A 166 -1.44 -5.27 -11.90
N ARG A 167 -1.83 -6.00 -12.95
CA ARG A 167 -1.56 -5.59 -14.35
C ARG A 167 -2.23 -4.29 -14.71
N SER A 168 -3.49 -4.09 -14.29
CA SER A 168 -4.19 -2.82 -14.52
C SER A 168 -3.52 -1.61 -13.85
N LEU A 169 -2.72 -1.86 -12.81
CA LEU A 169 -1.92 -0.85 -12.10
C LEU A 169 -0.51 -0.66 -12.71
N GLY A 170 -0.16 -1.40 -13.78
CA GLY A 170 1.10 -1.29 -14.49
C GLY A 170 2.18 -2.29 -14.09
N PHE A 171 1.87 -3.28 -13.25
CA PHE A 171 2.80 -4.36 -12.89
C PHE A 171 2.61 -5.53 -13.84
N ASP A 172 3.55 -5.75 -14.77
CA ASP A 172 3.43 -6.79 -15.81
C ASP A 172 4.34 -8.01 -15.64
N ASP A 173 5.20 -8.02 -14.62
CA ASP A 173 6.15 -9.11 -14.42
C ASP A 173 5.47 -10.42 -13.98
N ALA A 174 5.55 -11.42 -14.83
CA ALA A 174 4.88 -12.71 -14.60
C ALA A 174 5.39 -13.44 -13.35
N ALA A 175 6.65 -13.27 -12.96
CA ALA A 175 7.18 -13.88 -11.74
C ALA A 175 6.60 -13.20 -10.51
N PHE A 176 6.51 -11.87 -10.48
CA PHE A 176 5.92 -11.14 -9.36
C PHE A 176 4.40 -11.31 -9.28
N LEU A 177 3.74 -11.64 -10.40
CA LEU A 177 2.30 -11.87 -10.49
C LEU A 177 1.86 -13.34 -10.35
N ARG A 178 2.80 -14.28 -10.24
CA ARG A 178 2.46 -15.72 -10.14
C ARG A 178 1.48 -15.96 -9.00
N ARG A 179 0.48 -16.83 -9.14
CA ARG A 179 -0.35 -17.22 -7.97
C ARG A 179 0.49 -18.06 -7.03
N ALA A 180 0.19 -18.02 -5.73
CA ALA A 180 0.79 -18.96 -4.80
C ALA A 180 0.42 -20.40 -5.21
N GLY A 181 1.41 -21.30 -5.23
CA GLY A 181 1.27 -22.69 -5.62
C GLY A 181 1.13 -23.63 -4.44
#